data_AF-A0A8S1H751-F1
#
_entry.id   AF-A0A8S1H751-F1
#
_cell.length_a   1.000
_cell.length_b   1.000
_cell.length_c   1.000
_cell.angle_alpha   90.00
_cell.angle_beta   90.00
_cell.angle_gamma   90.00
#
_symmetry.space_group_name_H-M   'P 1'
#
loop_
_entity.id
_entity.type
_entity.pdbx_description
1 polymer ?
#
loop_
_entity_poly.entity_id
_entity_poly.type
_entity_poly.pdbx_seq_one_letter_code
_entity_poly.pdbx_strand_id
1 'polypeptide(L)'
;MSSEGEAKILSYGDVVLHEDDLQLLNNGGWLNDRLLSFAADYISSELPQEKKRKMAILSPPLTEMAKNIDDRHAIASIFAELDLPNKEFVFFMLNDNADPTRANGGSHWTLLVYVRECDRFVHFNSSPCVSLNEHFAQRVAKNVGVAIGTLKREVEMGPCPAQHNGYDCGIFVIEFLRCIVERENLSSVQLLSAEKISSKRKNWFGLICQLSANDASSSMITPVFWISQDEEFLHIRIRAPHANIAELELDYGEFLFYFSCAPYFLRLHFKHLVEEYAFGRGTASYDSDSEFMVRVAKKKKGEHFEGLDLITELLRPSETISAREKVIEVEGDEEEEDGDCDGSEYLTEQTIQDVDSGIENSRSLATLYGYGFAWRRTGVLEPLQSEIGRLVDLEDSEGVSIEDRRNACFEFDKEHFDSERYLADSLQPEQELLDVISAASQCSFILTESNREFLKELPKKKLLKLSDEENHQVALSLIDILYAYAYELRVNDGEMSCEAGWTCSKLSPSFSFLCRWQNPKQVGQ
;
A
#
# COMPACT_ATOMS: atom_id res chain seq x y z
N MET A 1 -2.43 -13.32 -2.45
CA MET A 1 -3.57 -12.58 -1.87
C MET A 1 -3.60 -11.25 -2.58
N SER A 2 -4.71 -10.98 -3.25
CA SER A 2 -4.96 -9.76 -4.02
C SER A 2 -4.86 -8.55 -3.11
N SER A 3 -4.20 -7.50 -3.62
CA SER A 3 -4.03 -6.17 -3.05
C SER A 3 -5.35 -5.39 -3.02
N GLU A 4 -6.37 -5.95 -2.37
CA GLU A 4 -7.66 -5.31 -2.18
C GLU A 4 -7.60 -4.41 -0.95
N GLY A 5 -7.12 -3.18 -1.14
CA GLY A 5 -7.19 -2.14 -0.10
C GLY A 5 -6.17 -1.01 -0.21
N GLU A 6 -5.10 -1.18 -0.98
CA GLU A 6 -3.95 -0.26 -0.95
C GLU A 6 -4.00 0.75 -2.10
N ALA A 7 -3.76 2.02 -1.78
CA ALA A 7 -3.76 3.10 -2.77
C ALA A 7 -2.62 2.87 -3.78
N LYS A 8 -2.99 2.59 -5.04
CA LYS A 8 -2.06 2.55 -6.16
C LYS A 8 -1.40 3.93 -6.34
N ILE A 9 -0.07 3.95 -6.40
CA ILE A 9 0.72 5.16 -6.67
C ILE A 9 1.09 5.29 -8.14
N LEU A 10 1.52 4.20 -8.76
CA LEU A 10 2.10 4.24 -10.10
C LEU A 10 1.83 2.93 -10.85
N SER A 11 1.36 3.03 -12.09
CA SER A 11 1.48 1.95 -13.07
C SER A 11 2.69 2.21 -13.95
N TYR A 12 3.62 1.27 -14.05
CA TYR A 12 4.75 1.39 -14.97
C TYR A 12 5.03 0.04 -15.63
N GLY A 13 4.74 -0.07 -16.93
CA GLY A 13 4.78 -1.35 -17.63
C GLY A 13 3.83 -2.36 -17.00
N ASP A 14 4.33 -3.55 -16.67
CA ASP A 14 3.58 -4.62 -16.02
C ASP A 14 3.62 -4.55 -14.48
N VAL A 15 4.28 -3.53 -13.92
CA VAL A 15 4.43 -3.34 -12.47
C VAL A 15 3.45 -2.29 -11.96
N VAL A 16 2.75 -2.63 -10.88
CA VAL A 16 1.89 -1.71 -10.14
C VAL A 16 2.50 -1.50 -8.76
N LEU A 17 2.80 -0.24 -8.44
CA LEU A 17 3.30 0.18 -7.13
C LEU A 17 2.18 0.79 -6.30
N HIS A 18 2.18 0.49 -5.00
CA HIS A 18 1.26 0.98 -3.99
C HIS A 18 2.01 1.83 -2.95
N GLU A 19 1.27 2.43 -2.02
CA GLU A 19 1.83 3.33 -1.00
C GLU A 19 2.83 2.65 -0.05
N ASP A 20 2.55 1.43 0.36
CA ASP A 20 3.46 0.60 1.17
C ASP A 20 4.78 0.31 0.45
N ASP A 21 4.75 0.03 -0.86
CA ASP A 21 5.94 -0.12 -1.68
C ASP A 21 6.82 1.15 -1.60
N LEU A 22 6.21 2.33 -1.70
CA LEU A 22 6.95 3.60 -1.63
C LEU A 22 7.52 3.86 -0.23
N GLN A 23 6.79 3.49 0.83
CA GLN A 23 7.26 3.64 2.21
C GLN A 23 8.52 2.83 2.52
N LEU A 24 8.74 1.68 1.86
CA LEU A 24 9.97 0.91 1.98
C LEU A 24 11.20 1.74 1.59
N LEU A 25 11.07 2.66 0.62
CA LEU A 25 12.14 3.57 0.24
C LEU A 25 12.36 4.69 1.26
N ASN A 26 11.37 5.10 2.05
CA ASN A 26 11.53 6.22 2.99
C ASN A 26 12.11 5.79 4.35
N ASN A 27 11.69 4.63 4.87
CA ASN A 27 11.92 4.23 6.26
C ASN A 27 13.09 3.24 6.47
N GLY A 28 14.01 3.13 5.50
CA GLY A 28 15.05 2.10 5.55
C GLY A 28 14.48 0.67 5.46
N GLY A 29 13.31 0.52 4.84
CA GLY A 29 12.68 -0.78 4.61
C GLY A 29 13.45 -1.63 3.60
N TRP A 30 13.27 -2.94 3.70
CA TRP A 30 13.77 -3.90 2.71
C TRP A 30 12.97 -3.75 1.44
N LEU A 31 13.63 -3.52 0.30
CA LEU A 31 12.91 -3.45 -0.97
C LEU A 31 12.31 -4.82 -1.31
N ASN A 32 11.08 -4.80 -1.79
CA ASN A 32 10.39 -6.00 -2.26
C ASN A 32 10.61 -6.24 -3.75
N ASP A 33 10.04 -7.33 -4.26
CA ASP A 33 10.10 -7.73 -5.64
C ASP A 33 9.48 -6.70 -6.61
N ARG A 34 8.39 -6.02 -6.21
CA ARG A 34 7.75 -4.97 -7.02
C ARG A 34 8.67 -3.79 -7.28
N LEU A 35 9.33 -3.27 -6.25
CA LEU A 35 10.27 -2.15 -6.40
C LEU A 35 11.50 -2.52 -7.25
N LEU A 36 12.05 -3.73 -7.06
CA LEU A 36 13.15 -4.21 -7.88
C LEU A 36 12.72 -4.43 -9.34
N SER A 37 11.51 -4.96 -9.57
CA SER A 37 10.94 -5.13 -10.91
C SER A 37 10.72 -3.79 -11.59
N PHE A 38 10.13 -2.82 -10.90
CA PHE A 38 9.96 -1.44 -11.39
C PHE A 38 11.31 -0.82 -11.77
N ALA A 39 12.33 -0.94 -10.91
CA ALA A 39 13.65 -0.38 -11.18
C ALA A 39 14.30 -1.05 -12.40
N ALA A 40 14.15 -2.37 -12.56
CA ALA A 40 14.61 -3.09 -13.74
C ALA A 40 13.93 -2.59 -15.02
N ASP A 41 12.61 -2.46 -15.00
CA ASP A 41 11.82 -2.00 -16.15
C ASP A 41 12.12 -0.55 -16.51
N TYR A 42 12.26 0.32 -15.51
CA TYR A 42 12.65 1.72 -15.69
C TYR A 42 14.07 1.85 -16.25
N ILE A 43 15.05 1.13 -15.68
CA ILE A 43 16.42 1.14 -16.22
C ILE A 43 16.42 0.62 -17.66
N SER A 44 15.67 -0.46 -17.92
CA SER A 44 15.53 -1.03 -19.26
C SER A 44 14.94 -0.01 -20.23
N SER A 45 13.83 0.66 -19.87
CA SER A 45 13.12 1.60 -20.75
C SER A 45 13.97 2.82 -21.14
N GLU A 46 14.83 3.30 -20.23
CA GLU A 46 15.75 4.41 -20.45
C GLU A 46 16.94 4.05 -21.36
N LEU A 47 17.16 2.76 -21.66
CA LEU A 47 18.27 2.37 -22.53
C LEU A 47 18.02 2.68 -24.01
N PRO A 48 19.08 3.08 -24.74
CA PRO A 48 19.06 3.07 -26.19
C PRO A 48 18.74 1.69 -26.75
N GLN A 49 18.03 1.63 -27.88
CA GLN A 49 17.62 0.38 -28.52
C GLN A 49 18.79 -0.57 -28.83
N GLU A 50 19.97 -0.02 -29.14
CA GLU A 50 21.19 -0.81 -29.36
C GLU A 50 21.62 -1.59 -28.11
N LYS A 51 21.53 -0.98 -26.93
CA LYS A 51 21.86 -1.63 -25.65
C LYS A 51 20.79 -2.63 -25.23
N LYS A 52 19.50 -2.27 -25.40
CA LYS A 52 18.36 -3.17 -25.12
C LYS A 52 18.50 -4.52 -25.86
N ARG A 53 18.93 -4.49 -27.13
CA ARG A 53 19.10 -5.72 -27.92
C ARG A 53 20.16 -6.67 -27.38
N LYS A 54 21.18 -6.12 -26.72
CA LYS A 54 22.32 -6.87 -26.15
C LYS A 54 22.06 -7.42 -24.75
N MET A 55 21.03 -6.95 -24.06
CA MET A 55 20.83 -7.22 -22.64
C MET A 55 19.48 -7.89 -22.39
N ALA A 56 19.44 -8.83 -21.45
CA ALA A 56 18.20 -9.31 -20.86
C ALA A 56 18.24 -9.13 -19.36
N ILE A 57 17.23 -8.49 -18.80
CA ILE A 57 17.10 -8.27 -17.35
C ILE A 57 15.93 -9.12 -16.88
N LEU A 58 16.21 -10.15 -16.08
CA LEU A 58 15.17 -10.95 -15.45
C LEU A 58 14.84 -10.32 -14.10
N SER A 59 13.60 -9.86 -13.97
CA SER A 59 13.04 -9.35 -12.73
C SER A 59 13.06 -10.41 -11.62
N PRO A 60 12.88 -10.04 -10.35
CA PRO A 60 12.83 -10.99 -9.24
C PRO A 60 11.87 -12.16 -9.46
N PRO A 61 10.61 -11.99 -9.93
CA PRO A 61 9.72 -13.13 -10.17
C PRO A 61 10.25 -14.10 -11.24
N LEU A 62 10.82 -13.58 -12.33
CA LEU A 62 11.41 -14.41 -13.39
C LEU A 62 12.67 -15.14 -12.90
N THR A 63 13.47 -14.46 -12.07
CA THR A 63 14.65 -15.07 -11.44
C THR A 63 14.25 -16.17 -10.45
N GLU A 64 13.18 -15.97 -9.68
CA GLU A 64 12.63 -16.97 -8.76
C GLU A 64 12.12 -18.20 -9.51
N MET A 65 11.45 -18.02 -10.66
CA MET A 65 11.07 -19.13 -11.55
C MET A 65 12.29 -19.88 -12.07
N ALA A 66 13.31 -19.17 -12.57
CA ALA A 66 14.55 -19.78 -13.05
C ALA A 66 15.29 -20.56 -11.94
N LYS A 67 15.20 -20.11 -10.70
CA LYS A 67 15.79 -20.77 -9.53
C LYS A 67 15.09 -22.09 -9.18
N ASN A 68 13.76 -22.14 -9.26
CA ASN A 68 12.96 -23.24 -8.73
C ASN A 68 12.53 -24.29 -9.77
N ILE A 69 12.58 -23.98 -11.07
CA ILE A 69 12.27 -24.97 -12.11
C ILE A 69 13.50 -25.85 -12.37
N ASP A 70 13.42 -27.13 -12.02
CA ASP A 70 14.54 -28.07 -12.20
C ASP A 70 14.64 -28.62 -13.64
N ASP A 71 13.54 -28.57 -14.40
CA ASP A 71 13.54 -28.95 -15.81
C ASP A 71 14.13 -27.84 -16.70
N ARG A 72 15.37 -28.04 -17.13
CA ARG A 72 16.12 -27.11 -17.98
C ARG A 72 15.47 -26.90 -19.36
N HIS A 73 14.72 -27.89 -19.88
CA HIS A 73 14.01 -27.73 -21.14
C HIS A 73 12.75 -26.89 -20.97
N ALA A 74 12.05 -27.03 -19.85
CA ALA A 74 10.93 -26.17 -19.50
C ALA A 74 11.38 -24.71 -19.33
N ILE A 75 12.50 -24.47 -18.65
CA ILE A 75 13.12 -23.13 -18.54
C ILE A 75 13.43 -22.56 -19.93
N ALA A 76 14.08 -23.33 -20.81
CA ALA A 76 14.40 -22.86 -22.15
C ALA A 76 13.15 -22.50 -22.96
N SER A 77 12.04 -23.23 -22.76
CA SER A 77 10.76 -22.90 -23.38
C SER A 77 10.11 -21.64 -22.80
N ILE A 78 10.13 -21.46 -21.47
CA ILE A 78 9.53 -20.31 -20.79
C ILE A 78 10.25 -19.02 -21.16
N PHE A 79 11.58 -19.05 -21.23
CA PHE A 79 12.39 -17.88 -21.54
C PHE A 79 12.78 -17.75 -23.02
N ALA A 80 12.11 -18.50 -23.91
CA ALA A 80 12.42 -18.48 -25.34
C ALA A 80 12.28 -17.08 -25.97
N GLU A 81 11.26 -16.32 -25.54
CA GLU A 81 10.97 -14.97 -26.04
C GLU A 81 12.01 -13.93 -25.61
N LEU A 82 12.78 -14.21 -24.55
CA LEU A 82 13.85 -13.31 -24.08
C LEU A 82 15.11 -13.37 -24.95
N ASP A 83 15.19 -14.32 -25.90
CA ASP A 83 16.30 -14.43 -26.85
C ASP A 83 17.68 -14.47 -26.15
N LEU A 84 17.72 -15.16 -25.00
CA LEU A 84 18.92 -15.25 -24.13
C LEU A 84 20.20 -15.69 -24.88
N PRO A 85 20.16 -16.63 -25.85
CA PRO A 85 21.34 -17.05 -26.61
C PRO A 85 22.05 -15.94 -27.38
N ASN A 86 21.37 -14.83 -27.68
CA ASN A 86 21.95 -13.72 -28.44
C ASN A 86 22.29 -12.49 -27.57
N LYS A 87 22.02 -12.54 -26.26
CA LYS A 87 22.35 -11.44 -25.34
C LYS A 87 23.80 -11.49 -24.88
N GLU A 88 24.50 -10.36 -24.93
CA GLU A 88 25.85 -10.18 -24.40
C GLU A 88 25.85 -10.24 -22.87
N PHE A 89 24.80 -9.70 -22.23
CA PHE A 89 24.61 -9.69 -20.78
C PHE A 89 23.23 -10.22 -20.40
N VAL A 90 23.17 -11.11 -19.40
CA VAL A 90 21.91 -11.57 -18.80
C VAL A 90 21.96 -11.36 -17.30
N PHE A 91 21.03 -10.57 -16.78
CA PHE A 91 20.98 -10.17 -15.37
C PHE A 91 19.87 -10.91 -14.63
N PHE A 92 20.16 -11.33 -13.40
CA PHE A 92 19.25 -12.05 -12.52
C PHE A 92 19.25 -11.39 -11.14
N MET A 93 18.09 -10.90 -10.70
CA MET A 93 17.91 -10.30 -9.38
C MET A 93 17.53 -11.41 -8.38
N LEU A 94 18.51 -11.87 -7.62
CA LEU A 94 18.42 -13.07 -6.77
C LEU A 94 17.98 -12.74 -5.35
N ASN A 95 17.09 -13.58 -4.82
CA ASN A 95 16.70 -13.63 -3.41
C ASN A 95 17.06 -14.98 -2.79
N ASP A 96 17.40 -14.98 -1.50
CA ASP A 96 17.74 -16.18 -0.72
C ASP A 96 16.52 -16.96 -0.18
N ASN A 97 15.31 -16.62 -0.63
CA ASN A 97 14.12 -17.39 -0.31
C ASN A 97 14.30 -18.87 -0.68
N ALA A 98 14.24 -19.75 0.31
CA ALA A 98 14.37 -21.19 0.13
C ALA A 98 13.05 -21.87 -0.25
N ASP A 99 11.91 -21.21 0.00
CA ASP A 99 10.57 -21.77 -0.20
C ASP A 99 9.71 -20.84 -1.06
N PRO A 100 9.48 -21.17 -2.35
CA PRO A 100 8.68 -20.34 -3.25
C PRO A 100 7.19 -20.29 -2.86
N THR A 101 6.71 -21.16 -1.96
CA THR A 101 5.33 -21.14 -1.48
C THR A 101 5.11 -20.14 -0.34
N ARG A 102 6.19 -19.70 0.31
CA ARG A 102 6.16 -18.70 1.36
C ARG A 102 6.21 -17.29 0.75
N ALA A 103 5.09 -16.57 0.86
CA ALA A 103 5.04 -15.15 0.53
C ALA A 103 6.02 -14.35 1.41
N ASN A 104 6.61 -13.29 0.85
CA ASN A 104 7.59 -12.43 1.52
C ASN A 104 8.76 -13.21 2.15
N GLY A 105 9.17 -14.32 1.52
CA GLY A 105 10.30 -15.12 1.95
C GLY A 105 11.65 -14.53 1.55
N GLY A 106 12.69 -14.96 2.26
CA GLY A 106 14.07 -14.48 2.08
C GLY A 106 14.37 -13.16 2.77
N SER A 107 15.66 -12.87 2.93
CA SER A 107 16.19 -11.74 3.68
C SER A 107 17.31 -10.98 2.97
N HIS A 108 17.79 -11.45 1.82
CA HIS A 108 18.90 -10.79 1.15
C HIS A 108 18.81 -10.82 -0.38
N TRP A 109 19.02 -9.65 -0.99
CA TRP A 109 19.06 -9.46 -2.43
C TRP A 109 20.50 -9.43 -2.95
N THR A 110 20.75 -10.09 -4.08
CA THR A 110 22.04 -10.05 -4.79
C THR A 110 21.85 -10.01 -6.30
N LEU A 111 22.89 -9.65 -7.05
CA LEU A 111 22.84 -9.58 -8.51
C LEU A 111 23.74 -10.65 -9.12
N LEU A 112 23.19 -11.53 -9.95
CA LEU A 112 23.97 -12.46 -10.78
C LEU A 112 23.94 -12.00 -12.24
N VAL A 113 25.10 -12.00 -12.88
CA VAL A 113 25.24 -11.56 -14.27
C VAL A 113 25.98 -12.61 -15.08
N TYR A 114 25.39 -13.05 -16.19
CA TYR A 114 26.10 -13.82 -17.21
C TYR A 114 26.69 -12.88 -18.26
N VAL A 115 27.96 -13.09 -18.62
CA VAL A 115 28.67 -12.35 -19.66
C VAL A 115 29.10 -13.30 -20.77
N ARG A 116 28.58 -13.08 -21.97
CA ARG A 116 28.81 -13.96 -23.13
C ARG A 116 30.25 -13.92 -23.64
N GLU A 117 30.86 -12.74 -23.67
CA GLU A 117 32.22 -12.55 -24.21
C GLU A 117 33.26 -13.48 -23.57
N CYS A 118 33.15 -13.70 -22.25
CA CYS A 118 34.07 -14.54 -21.49
C CYS A 118 33.44 -15.83 -20.94
N ASP A 119 32.19 -16.12 -21.32
CA ASP A 119 31.39 -17.27 -20.86
C ASP A 119 31.46 -17.45 -19.33
N ARG A 120 31.06 -16.42 -18.57
CA ARG A 120 31.18 -16.39 -17.11
C ARG A 120 29.89 -15.92 -16.44
N PHE A 121 29.61 -16.52 -15.28
CA PHE A 121 28.66 -16.01 -14.32
C PHE A 121 29.42 -15.25 -13.23
N VAL A 122 29.01 -14.02 -12.95
CA VAL A 122 29.60 -13.17 -11.92
C VAL A 122 28.52 -12.73 -10.94
N HIS A 123 28.73 -13.01 -9.66
CA HIS A 123 27.79 -12.73 -8.57
C HIS A 123 28.28 -11.55 -7.74
N PHE A 124 27.44 -10.51 -7.63
CA PHE A 124 27.70 -9.33 -6.82
C PHE A 124 26.84 -9.36 -5.57
N ASN A 125 27.50 -9.34 -4.42
CA ASN A 125 26.88 -9.41 -3.10
C ASN A 125 27.41 -8.25 -2.24
N SER A 126 26.52 -7.33 -1.86
CA SER A 126 26.86 -6.18 -1.01
C SER A 126 27.04 -6.55 0.46
N SER A 127 26.64 -7.75 0.90
CA SER A 127 26.81 -8.15 2.29
C SER A 127 28.28 -8.44 2.62
N PRO A 128 28.75 -8.08 3.84
CA PRO A 128 30.03 -8.56 4.35
C PRO A 128 30.13 -10.10 4.41
N CYS A 129 28.99 -10.79 4.51
CA CYS A 129 28.93 -12.24 4.44
C CYS A 129 28.85 -12.70 2.97
N VAL A 130 30.02 -13.05 2.42
CA VAL A 130 30.18 -13.35 0.99
C VAL A 130 29.40 -14.59 0.55
N SER A 131 29.20 -15.57 1.43
CA SER A 131 28.51 -16.84 1.12
C SER A 131 26.98 -16.72 1.01
N LEU A 132 26.39 -15.58 1.40
CA LEU A 132 24.96 -15.36 1.21
C LEU A 132 24.61 -15.41 -0.28
N ASN A 133 23.51 -16.09 -0.61
CA ASN A 133 23.05 -16.34 -1.97
C ASN A 133 23.96 -17.15 -2.90
N GLU A 134 25.16 -17.57 -2.49
CA GLU A 134 26.11 -18.29 -3.37
C GLU A 134 25.49 -19.59 -3.94
N HIS A 135 24.88 -20.40 -3.08
CA HIS A 135 24.22 -21.65 -3.50
C HIS A 135 23.03 -21.38 -4.44
N PHE A 136 22.27 -20.30 -4.21
CA PHE A 136 21.14 -19.93 -5.07
C PHE A 136 21.61 -19.39 -6.43
N ALA A 137 22.68 -18.61 -6.46
CA ALA A 137 23.33 -18.17 -7.70
C ALA A 137 23.82 -19.36 -8.53
N GLN A 138 24.46 -20.34 -7.87
CA GLN A 138 24.92 -21.58 -8.49
C GLN A 138 23.75 -22.41 -9.04
N ARG A 139 22.61 -22.44 -8.32
CA ARG A 139 21.38 -23.11 -8.78
C ARG A 139 20.81 -22.44 -10.03
N VAL A 140 20.69 -21.11 -10.04
CA VAL A 140 20.22 -20.36 -11.21
C VAL A 140 21.15 -20.59 -12.40
N ALA A 141 22.46 -20.43 -12.25
CA ALA A 141 23.44 -20.66 -13.33
C ALA A 141 23.32 -22.07 -13.93
N LYS A 142 23.05 -23.08 -13.10
CA LYS A 142 22.80 -24.46 -13.54
C LYS A 142 21.53 -24.61 -14.36
N ASN A 143 20.45 -23.98 -13.91
CA ASN A 143 19.13 -24.11 -14.47
C ASN A 143 18.99 -23.36 -15.81
N VAL A 144 19.49 -22.11 -15.87
CA VAL A 144 19.35 -21.24 -17.06
C VAL A 144 20.38 -21.51 -18.15
N GLY A 145 21.45 -22.25 -17.83
CA GLY A 145 22.56 -22.42 -18.77
C GLY A 145 22.18 -23.01 -20.13
N VAL A 146 21.18 -23.91 -20.19
CA VAL A 146 20.65 -24.43 -21.46
C VAL A 146 19.94 -23.32 -22.25
N ALA A 147 19.13 -22.49 -21.59
CA ALA A 147 18.43 -21.38 -22.22
C ALA A 147 19.39 -20.29 -22.74
N ILE A 148 20.50 -20.05 -22.03
CA ILE A 148 21.56 -19.11 -22.45
C ILE A 148 22.45 -19.69 -23.57
N GLY A 149 22.51 -21.02 -23.69
CA GLY A 149 23.40 -21.72 -24.61
C GLY A 149 24.84 -21.90 -24.07
N THR A 150 25.01 -21.97 -22.75
CA THR A 150 26.32 -22.19 -22.10
C THR A 150 26.38 -23.53 -21.34
N LEU A 151 27.56 -24.14 -21.33
CA LEU A 151 27.89 -25.29 -20.49
C LEU A 151 28.53 -24.88 -19.16
N LYS A 152 28.95 -23.62 -19.00
CA LYS A 152 29.53 -23.09 -17.76
C LYS A 152 28.48 -23.11 -16.65
N ARG A 153 28.89 -23.55 -15.47
CA ARG A 153 28.03 -23.64 -14.28
C ARG A 153 28.61 -22.90 -13.09
N GLU A 154 29.91 -22.71 -13.06
CA GLU A 154 30.61 -22.04 -11.97
C GLU A 154 30.26 -20.56 -11.93
N VAL A 155 29.97 -20.09 -10.72
CA VAL A 155 29.71 -18.69 -10.40
C VAL A 155 30.94 -18.12 -9.70
N GLU A 156 31.38 -16.96 -10.17
CA GLU A 156 32.55 -16.26 -9.64
C GLU A 156 32.10 -15.02 -8.86
N MET A 157 32.73 -14.74 -7.72
CA MET A 157 32.40 -13.55 -6.95
C MET A 157 32.96 -12.29 -7.61
N GLY A 158 32.07 -11.36 -7.94
CA GLY A 158 32.38 -10.05 -8.46
C GLY A 158 32.76 -9.09 -7.33
N PRO A 159 33.85 -8.32 -7.47
CA PRO A 159 34.22 -7.34 -6.46
C PRO A 159 33.25 -6.14 -6.50
N CYS A 160 32.70 -5.79 -5.34
CA CYS A 160 31.76 -4.68 -5.20
C CYS A 160 31.87 -3.99 -3.82
N PRO A 161 31.35 -2.76 -3.68
CA PRO A 161 31.24 -2.10 -2.39
C PRO A 161 30.32 -2.88 -1.45
N ALA A 162 30.70 -2.96 -0.17
CA ALA A 162 29.88 -3.55 0.87
C ALA A 162 28.88 -2.52 1.44
N GLN A 163 27.69 -2.98 1.79
CA GLN A 163 26.71 -2.19 2.53
C GLN A 163 27.10 -2.05 4.01
N HIS A 164 26.70 -0.94 4.63
CA HIS A 164 26.97 -0.66 6.05
C HIS A 164 25.76 -0.87 6.97
N ASN A 165 24.59 -1.19 6.40
CA ASN A 165 23.34 -1.44 7.12
C ASN A 165 22.72 -2.78 6.68
N GLY A 166 21.65 -3.23 7.33
CA GLY A 166 20.99 -4.50 7.03
C GLY A 166 19.96 -4.48 5.90
N TYR A 167 19.64 -3.32 5.32
CA TYR A 167 18.42 -3.14 4.52
C TYR A 167 18.63 -2.60 3.10
N ASP A 168 19.82 -2.10 2.77
CA ASP A 168 20.10 -1.50 1.45
C ASP A 168 20.46 -2.51 0.36
N CYS A 169 20.51 -3.82 0.63
CA CYS A 169 20.90 -4.84 -0.36
C CYS A 169 20.13 -4.70 -1.69
N GLY A 170 18.83 -4.38 -1.65
CA GLY A 170 18.02 -4.10 -2.84
C GLY A 170 18.49 -2.86 -3.64
N ILE A 171 18.84 -1.76 -2.95
CA ILE A 171 19.38 -0.55 -3.59
C ILE A 171 20.74 -0.85 -4.23
N PHE A 172 21.59 -1.65 -3.57
CA PHE A 172 22.86 -2.07 -4.15
C PHE A 172 22.66 -2.90 -5.42
N VAL A 173 21.71 -3.84 -5.44
CA VAL A 173 21.37 -4.61 -6.66
C VAL A 173 20.95 -3.70 -7.80
N ILE A 174 20.07 -2.72 -7.54
CA ILE A 174 19.60 -1.76 -8.56
C ILE A 174 20.78 -0.92 -9.09
N GLU A 175 21.64 -0.41 -8.21
CA GLU A 175 22.76 0.43 -8.63
C GLU A 175 23.89 -0.36 -9.31
N PHE A 176 24.11 -1.62 -8.95
CA PHE A 176 25.01 -2.52 -9.68
C PHE A 176 24.49 -2.78 -11.09
N LEU A 177 23.20 -3.09 -11.24
CA LEU A 177 22.53 -3.26 -12.53
C LEU A 177 22.70 -2.00 -13.38
N ARG A 178 22.29 -0.84 -12.84
CA ARG A 178 22.38 0.46 -13.52
C ARG A 178 23.80 0.76 -14.00
N CYS A 179 24.80 0.54 -13.14
CA CYS A 179 26.19 0.81 -13.46
C CYS A 179 26.71 -0.07 -14.61
N ILE A 180 26.42 -1.38 -14.58
CA ILE A 180 26.87 -2.32 -15.61
C ILE A 180 26.17 -2.02 -16.93
N VAL A 181 24.87 -1.76 -16.90
CA VAL A 181 24.06 -1.45 -18.07
C VAL A 181 24.52 -0.15 -18.75
N GLU A 182 24.78 0.89 -17.95
CA GLU A 182 25.28 2.19 -18.45
C GLU A 182 26.68 2.07 -19.08
N ARG A 183 27.56 1.23 -18.51
CA ARG A 183 28.99 1.18 -18.89
C ARG A 183 29.40 -0.05 -19.71
N GLU A 184 28.51 -1.02 -19.88
CA GLU A 184 28.77 -2.32 -20.52
C GLU A 184 30.02 -3.01 -19.95
N ASN A 185 30.26 -2.85 -18.64
CA ASN A 185 31.47 -3.33 -17.98
C ASN A 185 31.19 -3.74 -16.54
N LEU A 186 31.57 -4.96 -16.16
CA LEU A 186 31.36 -5.47 -14.80
C LEU A 186 32.30 -4.83 -13.77
N SER A 187 33.53 -4.50 -14.16
CA SER A 187 34.51 -3.90 -13.24
C SER A 187 34.10 -2.49 -12.79
N SER A 188 33.14 -1.85 -13.47
CA SER A 188 32.68 -0.53 -13.05
C SER A 188 31.92 -0.55 -11.73
N VAL A 189 31.41 -1.70 -11.29
CA VAL A 189 30.77 -1.85 -9.98
C VAL A 189 31.72 -1.48 -8.84
N GLN A 190 33.01 -1.81 -8.95
CA GLN A 190 34.03 -1.44 -7.96
C GLN A 190 34.24 0.08 -7.81
N LEU A 191 33.84 0.87 -8.81
CA LEU A 191 34.00 2.32 -8.81
C LEU A 191 32.86 3.03 -8.07
N LEU A 192 31.82 2.29 -7.68
CA LEU A 192 30.71 2.84 -6.91
C LEU A 192 31.14 3.08 -5.45
N SER A 193 30.53 4.08 -4.83
CA SER A 193 30.71 4.36 -3.40
C SER A 193 29.48 3.88 -2.65
N ALA A 194 29.67 3.09 -1.59
CA ALA A 194 28.58 2.59 -0.75
C ALA A 194 27.70 3.73 -0.20
N GLU A 195 28.31 4.83 0.28
CA GLU A 195 27.59 6.02 0.75
C GLU A 195 26.72 6.65 -0.34
N LYS A 196 27.26 6.74 -1.57
CA LYS A 196 26.50 7.26 -2.72
C LYS A 196 25.40 6.32 -3.17
N ILE A 197 25.56 5.01 -3.02
CA ILE A 197 24.51 4.02 -3.31
C ILE A 197 23.39 4.18 -2.30
N SER A 198 23.67 4.23 -1.00
CA SER A 198 22.62 4.41 0.03
C SER A 198 21.83 5.70 -0.16
N SER A 199 22.46 6.79 -0.61
CA SER A 199 21.72 8.04 -0.92
C SER A 199 20.79 7.93 -2.13
N LYS A 200 20.95 6.92 -3.01
CA LYS A 200 20.05 6.67 -4.15
C LYS A 200 18.66 6.25 -3.74
N ARG A 201 18.48 5.76 -2.51
CA ARG A 201 17.15 5.46 -1.97
C ARG A 201 16.20 6.66 -2.08
N LYS A 202 16.68 7.85 -1.69
CA LYS A 202 15.91 9.11 -1.85
C LYS A 202 15.67 9.49 -3.31
N ASN A 203 16.62 9.19 -4.20
CA ASN A 203 16.47 9.47 -5.62
C ASN A 203 15.39 8.58 -6.26
N TRP A 204 15.37 7.29 -5.93
CA TRP A 204 14.36 6.35 -6.40
C TRP A 204 12.97 6.71 -5.87
N PHE A 205 12.86 7.11 -4.59
CA PHE A 205 11.64 7.66 -4.03
C PHE A 205 11.16 8.89 -4.83
N GLY A 206 12.01 9.90 -5.00
CA GLY A 206 11.66 11.13 -5.73
C GLY A 206 11.28 10.88 -7.19
N LEU A 207 11.93 9.92 -7.85
CA LEU A 207 11.59 9.50 -9.20
C LEU A 207 10.18 8.90 -9.26
N ILE A 208 9.83 7.98 -8.35
CA ILE A 208 8.49 7.37 -8.31
C ILE A 208 7.43 8.44 -8.05
N CYS A 209 7.66 9.36 -7.11
CA CYS A 209 6.75 10.48 -6.86
C CYS A 209 6.59 11.38 -8.10
N GLN A 210 7.67 11.67 -8.83
CA GLN A 210 7.62 12.47 -10.06
C GLN A 210 6.84 11.75 -11.17
N LEU A 211 7.10 10.46 -11.36
CA LEU A 211 6.37 9.66 -12.35
C LEU A 211 4.89 9.52 -11.97
N SER A 212 4.58 9.34 -10.69
CA SER A 212 3.21 9.29 -10.18
C SER A 212 2.48 10.62 -10.39
N ALA A 213 3.12 11.75 -10.15
CA ALA A 213 2.55 13.07 -10.43
C ALA A 213 2.29 13.29 -11.94
N ASN A 214 3.20 12.79 -12.79
CA ASN A 214 3.01 12.84 -14.24
C ASN A 214 1.89 11.88 -14.71
N ASP A 215 1.76 10.70 -14.10
CA ASP A 215 0.69 9.72 -14.36
C ASP A 215 -0.67 10.31 -13.94
N ALA A 216 -0.71 11.02 -12.80
CA ALA A 216 -1.87 11.80 -12.36
C ALA A 216 -2.20 12.96 -13.32
N SER A 217 -1.20 13.58 -13.97
CA SER A 217 -1.42 14.58 -15.04
C SER A 217 -1.88 13.98 -16.37
N SER A 218 -1.68 12.68 -16.56
CA SER A 218 -2.21 11.86 -17.66
C SER A 218 -3.59 11.27 -17.35
N SER A 219 -4.22 11.67 -16.23
CA SER A 219 -5.55 11.21 -15.85
C SER A 219 -6.57 11.52 -16.94
N MET A 220 -7.30 10.47 -17.35
CA MET A 220 -8.33 10.60 -18.35
C MET A 220 -9.40 11.61 -17.88
N ILE A 221 -9.72 12.57 -18.74
CA ILE A 221 -10.63 13.68 -18.47
C ILE A 221 -12.06 13.21 -18.69
N THR A 222 -12.97 13.48 -17.75
CA THR A 222 -14.39 13.23 -18.00
C THR A 222 -14.91 14.20 -19.06
N PRO A 223 -15.38 13.72 -20.23
CA PRO A 223 -15.88 14.60 -21.28
C PRO A 223 -17.19 15.26 -20.83
N VAL A 224 -17.53 16.41 -21.41
CA VAL A 224 -18.85 17.01 -21.21
C VAL A 224 -19.89 16.16 -21.94
N PHE A 225 -20.96 15.76 -21.26
CA PHE A 225 -21.99 14.90 -21.84
C PHE A 225 -23.40 15.36 -21.49
N TRP A 226 -24.36 14.91 -22.30
CA TRP A 226 -25.80 15.12 -22.12
C TRP A 226 -26.54 13.81 -22.38
N ILE A 227 -27.61 13.59 -21.64
CA ILE A 227 -28.45 12.39 -21.80
C ILE A 227 -29.89 12.83 -22.03
N SER A 228 -30.52 12.28 -23.06
CA SER A 228 -31.96 12.40 -23.29
C SER A 228 -32.54 11.01 -23.57
N GLN A 229 -33.87 10.88 -23.62
CA GLN A 229 -34.51 9.57 -23.82
C GLN A 229 -35.78 9.68 -24.66
N ASP A 230 -36.09 8.61 -25.38
CA ASP A 230 -37.40 8.37 -25.99
C ASP A 230 -38.02 7.08 -25.43
N GLU A 231 -39.10 6.55 -26.03
CA GLU A 231 -39.75 5.33 -25.56
C GLU A 231 -38.86 4.07 -25.68
N GLU A 232 -37.83 4.09 -26.52
CA GLU A 232 -37.07 2.90 -26.91
C GLU A 232 -35.56 3.02 -26.61
N PHE A 233 -35.01 4.24 -26.58
CA PHE A 233 -33.58 4.50 -26.46
C PHE A 233 -33.24 5.62 -25.46
N LEU A 234 -32.06 5.53 -24.86
CA LEU A 234 -31.33 6.66 -24.29
C LEU A 234 -30.38 7.21 -25.36
N HIS A 235 -30.33 8.52 -25.49
CA HIS A 235 -29.45 9.25 -26.40
C HIS A 235 -28.39 9.97 -25.59
N ILE A 236 -27.16 9.48 -25.63
CA ILE A 236 -26.01 10.03 -24.91
C ILE A 236 -25.16 10.80 -25.92
N ARG A 237 -25.05 12.11 -25.71
CA ARG A 237 -24.21 13.01 -26.50
C ARG A 237 -22.95 13.32 -25.70
N ILE A 238 -21.78 13.06 -26.24
CA ILE A 238 -20.49 13.23 -25.57
C ILE A 238 -19.61 14.15 -26.40
N ARG A 239 -19.17 15.28 -25.84
CA ARG A 239 -18.27 16.22 -26.50
C ARG A 239 -16.83 15.92 -26.12
N ALA A 240 -16.05 15.49 -27.11
CA ALA A 240 -14.68 15.06 -26.93
C ALA A 240 -13.79 15.59 -28.08
N PRO A 241 -13.39 16.88 -28.03
CA PRO A 241 -12.67 17.56 -29.13
C PRO A 241 -11.27 17.03 -29.42
N HIS A 242 -10.65 16.35 -28.46
CA HIS A 242 -9.29 15.80 -28.58
C HIS A 242 -9.28 14.26 -28.64
N ALA A 243 -10.44 13.64 -28.87
CA ALA A 243 -10.59 12.19 -28.91
C ALA A 243 -9.84 11.57 -30.09
N ASN A 244 -9.04 10.53 -29.81
CA ASN A 244 -8.48 9.69 -30.84
C ASN A 244 -9.46 8.57 -31.23
N ILE A 245 -10.21 8.76 -32.33
CA ILE A 245 -11.26 7.84 -32.80
C ILE A 245 -10.73 6.40 -33.03
N ALA A 246 -9.44 6.23 -33.34
CA ALA A 246 -8.84 4.91 -33.54
C ALA A 246 -8.78 4.06 -32.26
N GLU A 247 -8.90 4.69 -31.09
CA GLU A 247 -8.81 4.07 -29.76
C GLU A 247 -10.16 4.11 -29.03
N LEU A 248 -11.27 4.24 -29.77
CA LEU A 248 -12.61 4.26 -29.19
C LEU A 248 -13.00 2.86 -28.68
N GLU A 249 -13.23 2.75 -27.38
CA GLU A 249 -13.88 1.62 -26.73
C GLU A 249 -15.23 2.06 -26.16
N LEU A 250 -16.29 1.34 -26.54
CA LEU A 250 -17.66 1.61 -26.13
C LEU A 250 -18.35 0.30 -25.77
N ASP A 251 -18.95 0.25 -24.59
CA ASP A 251 -19.76 -0.89 -24.15
C ASP A 251 -20.90 -0.42 -23.22
N TYR A 252 -21.99 -1.18 -23.18
CA TYR A 252 -23.07 -0.96 -22.22
C TYR A 252 -23.89 -2.23 -22.01
N GLY A 253 -24.44 -2.37 -20.81
CA GLY A 253 -25.22 -3.53 -20.40
C GLY A 253 -25.70 -3.41 -18.96
N GLU A 254 -26.81 -4.07 -18.65
CA GLU A 254 -27.44 -4.03 -17.33
C GLU A 254 -27.69 -2.61 -16.83
N PHE A 255 -26.94 -2.10 -15.86
CA PHE A 255 -27.07 -0.76 -15.30
C PHE A 255 -25.94 0.18 -15.73
N LEU A 256 -25.09 -0.24 -16.68
CA LEU A 256 -23.82 0.41 -16.94
C LEU A 256 -23.71 0.90 -18.38
N PHE A 257 -23.12 2.07 -18.53
CA PHE A 257 -22.59 2.57 -19.79
C PHE A 257 -21.12 2.95 -19.63
N TYR A 258 -20.31 2.57 -20.61
CA TYR A 258 -18.87 2.70 -20.63
C TYR A 258 -18.40 3.32 -21.95
N PHE A 259 -17.61 4.39 -21.84
CA PHE A 259 -16.99 5.09 -22.96
C PHE A 259 -15.54 5.43 -22.60
N SER A 260 -14.59 4.95 -23.39
CA SER A 260 -13.17 5.24 -23.25
C SER A 260 -12.61 5.64 -24.61
N CYS A 261 -11.99 6.81 -24.69
CA CYS A 261 -11.38 7.33 -25.91
C CYS A 261 -10.38 8.41 -25.53
N ALA A 262 -9.09 8.07 -25.49
CA ALA A 262 -8.05 8.92 -24.92
C ALA A 262 -8.07 10.37 -25.48
N PRO A 263 -7.95 11.41 -24.62
CA PRO A 263 -7.74 11.35 -23.16
C PRO A 263 -9.04 11.24 -22.35
N TYR A 264 -10.18 10.90 -22.95
CA TYR A 264 -11.49 10.96 -22.29
C TYR A 264 -11.96 9.61 -21.74
N PHE A 265 -12.56 9.65 -20.55
CA PHE A 265 -13.19 8.49 -19.91
C PHE A 265 -14.54 8.87 -19.32
N LEU A 266 -15.56 8.05 -19.59
CA LEU A 266 -16.90 8.26 -19.05
C LEU A 266 -17.54 6.92 -18.69
N ARG A 267 -17.96 6.81 -17.43
CA ARG A 267 -18.71 5.66 -16.91
C ARG A 267 -19.98 6.17 -16.25
N LEU A 268 -21.14 5.66 -16.71
CA LEU A 268 -22.45 6.05 -16.19
C LEU A 268 -23.17 4.85 -15.60
N HIS A 269 -23.78 5.05 -14.43
CA HIS A 269 -24.62 4.08 -13.76
C HIS A 269 -26.08 4.52 -13.84
N PHE A 270 -26.93 3.67 -14.41
CA PHE A 270 -28.36 3.89 -14.52
C PHE A 270 -29.12 3.18 -13.40
N LYS A 271 -30.29 3.72 -13.03
CA LYS A 271 -31.21 3.08 -12.08
C LYS A 271 -32.06 1.97 -12.71
N HIS A 272 -32.11 1.91 -14.04
CA HIS A 272 -32.92 0.98 -14.82
C HIS A 272 -32.06 0.22 -15.83
N LEU A 273 -32.56 -0.93 -16.28
CA LEU A 273 -31.80 -1.86 -17.12
C LEU A 273 -31.76 -1.42 -18.59
N VAL A 274 -30.56 -1.38 -19.17
CA VAL A 274 -30.29 -1.26 -20.60
C VAL A 274 -30.02 -2.63 -21.22
N GLU A 275 -30.30 -2.76 -22.52
CA GLU A 275 -30.01 -3.97 -23.30
C GLU A 275 -28.50 -4.03 -23.62
N GLU A 276 -27.91 -5.23 -23.66
CA GLU A 276 -26.46 -5.38 -23.91
C GLU A 276 -26.08 -4.92 -25.33
N TYR A 277 -24.90 -4.31 -25.46
CA TYR A 277 -24.37 -3.82 -26.74
C TYR A 277 -24.37 -4.90 -27.84
N ALA A 278 -24.08 -6.15 -27.48
CA ALA A 278 -23.99 -7.30 -28.39
C ALA A 278 -25.28 -7.60 -29.17
N PHE A 279 -26.45 -7.16 -28.70
CA PHE A 279 -27.72 -7.35 -29.41
C PHE A 279 -27.91 -6.38 -30.59
N GLY A 280 -27.01 -5.41 -30.78
CA GLY A 280 -26.86 -4.63 -32.01
C GLY A 280 -27.99 -3.63 -32.31
N ARG A 281 -28.85 -3.33 -31.34
CA ARG A 281 -29.94 -2.34 -31.50
C ARG A 281 -29.50 -0.89 -31.27
N GLY A 282 -28.40 -0.68 -30.58
CA GLY A 282 -27.82 0.66 -30.42
C GLY A 282 -26.86 1.02 -31.54
N THR A 283 -26.58 2.31 -31.67
CA THR A 283 -25.70 2.86 -32.71
C THR A 283 -24.84 3.96 -32.11
N ALA A 284 -23.56 4.02 -32.48
CA ALA A 284 -22.69 5.14 -32.16
C ALA A 284 -22.27 5.85 -33.46
N SER A 285 -22.45 7.18 -33.52
CA SER A 285 -21.98 8.01 -34.63
C SER A 285 -21.16 9.18 -34.11
N TYR A 286 -20.21 9.66 -34.92
CA TYR A 286 -19.38 10.82 -34.61
C TYR A 286 -19.62 11.91 -35.65
N ASP A 287 -19.90 13.13 -35.20
CA ASP A 287 -20.21 14.28 -36.06
C ASP A 287 -19.01 15.22 -36.24
N SER A 288 -19.05 16.08 -37.27
CA SER A 288 -17.99 17.03 -37.62
C SER A 288 -17.70 18.08 -36.53
N ASP A 289 -18.61 18.25 -35.57
CA ASP A 289 -18.46 19.17 -34.42
C ASP A 289 -17.74 18.53 -33.22
N SER A 290 -17.09 17.37 -33.42
CA SER A 290 -16.34 16.62 -32.40
C SER A 290 -17.19 16.07 -31.26
N GLU A 291 -18.37 15.57 -31.61
CA GLU A 291 -19.33 15.01 -30.68
C GLU A 291 -19.70 13.58 -31.07
N PHE A 292 -19.72 12.70 -30.08
CA PHE A 292 -20.24 11.33 -30.19
C PHE A 292 -21.73 11.33 -29.84
N MET A 293 -22.53 10.68 -30.67
CA MET A 293 -23.93 10.38 -30.42
C MET A 293 -24.11 8.87 -30.29
N VAL A 294 -24.39 8.42 -29.06
CA VAL A 294 -24.60 7.00 -28.75
C VAL A 294 -26.06 6.76 -28.40
N ARG A 295 -26.67 5.79 -29.10
CA ARG A 295 -28.04 5.32 -28.85
C ARG A 295 -27.97 4.01 -28.07
N VAL A 296 -28.46 4.01 -26.83
CA VAL A 296 -28.47 2.85 -25.94
C VAL A 296 -29.91 2.34 -25.83
N ALA A 297 -30.15 1.07 -26.15
CA ALA A 297 -31.49 0.49 -26.14
C ALA A 297 -31.96 0.18 -24.70
N LYS A 298 -33.22 0.50 -24.40
CA LYS A 298 -33.84 0.17 -23.11
C LYS A 298 -34.26 -1.29 -23.07
N LYS A 299 -34.04 -1.99 -21.96
CA LYS A 299 -34.48 -3.39 -21.81
C LYS A 299 -36.00 -3.54 -21.79
N LYS A 300 -36.72 -2.55 -21.23
CA LYS A 300 -38.18 -2.46 -21.30
C LYS A 300 -38.59 -1.25 -22.13
N LYS A 301 -39.27 -1.51 -23.25
CA LYS A 301 -39.84 -0.46 -24.10
C LYS A 301 -40.91 0.33 -23.33
N GLY A 302 -40.80 1.66 -23.32
CA GLY A 302 -41.68 2.57 -22.61
C GLY A 302 -41.30 2.86 -21.16
N GLU A 303 -40.25 2.25 -20.61
CA GLU A 303 -39.76 2.55 -19.25
C GLU A 303 -39.05 3.91 -19.23
N HIS A 304 -39.45 4.79 -18.29
CA HIS A 304 -38.90 6.14 -18.18
C HIS A 304 -37.76 6.15 -17.15
N PHE A 305 -36.57 6.59 -17.55
CA PHE A 305 -35.40 6.68 -16.69
C PHE A 305 -35.42 8.03 -15.95
N GLU A 306 -35.62 8.02 -14.64
CA GLU A 306 -35.62 9.23 -13.82
C GLU A 306 -34.19 9.63 -13.39
N GLY A 307 -33.96 10.92 -13.15
CA GLY A 307 -32.67 11.43 -12.64
C GLY A 307 -31.56 11.56 -13.69
N LEU A 308 -31.88 11.60 -14.99
CA LEU A 308 -30.88 11.75 -16.05
C LEU A 308 -30.13 13.10 -16.04
N ASP A 309 -30.70 14.12 -15.39
CA ASP A 309 -30.06 15.43 -15.19
C ASP A 309 -29.11 15.47 -13.97
N LEU A 310 -29.14 14.44 -13.12
CA LEU A 310 -28.29 14.33 -11.92
C LEU A 310 -26.94 13.72 -12.30
N ILE A 311 -26.14 14.49 -13.04
CA ILE A 311 -24.82 14.10 -13.58
C ILE A 311 -23.93 13.45 -12.50
N THR A 312 -23.93 14.00 -11.29
CA THR A 312 -23.14 13.50 -10.16
C THR A 312 -23.64 12.16 -9.60
N GLU A 313 -24.94 11.85 -9.68
CA GLU A 313 -25.48 10.54 -9.31
C GLU A 313 -25.17 9.49 -10.37
N LEU A 314 -25.20 9.87 -11.65
CA LEU A 314 -24.90 8.96 -12.77
C LEU A 314 -23.42 8.58 -12.81
N LEU A 315 -22.52 9.48 -12.41
CA LEU A 315 -21.08 9.21 -12.33
C LEU A 315 -20.70 8.37 -11.10
N ARG A 316 -21.56 8.35 -10.07
CA ARG A 316 -21.34 7.58 -8.85
C ARG A 316 -21.83 6.14 -9.05
N PRO A 317 -21.14 5.11 -8.50
CA PRO A 317 -21.73 3.78 -8.38
C PRO A 317 -23.07 3.89 -7.66
N SER A 318 -24.14 3.31 -8.21
CA SER A 318 -25.49 3.45 -7.65
C SER A 318 -25.53 3.00 -6.19
N GLU A 319 -25.83 3.94 -5.29
CA GLU A 319 -26.22 3.66 -3.91
C GLU A 319 -27.52 2.85 -3.94
N THR A 320 -27.52 1.65 -3.35
CA THR A 320 -28.75 1.06 -2.83
C THR A 320 -29.40 2.08 -1.89
N ILE A 321 -30.66 2.42 -2.17
CA ILE A 321 -31.46 3.44 -1.48
C ILE A 321 -31.28 3.39 0.05
N SER A 322 -30.79 4.47 0.65
CA SER A 322 -31.10 4.83 2.04
C SER A 322 -31.13 6.34 2.22
N ALA A 323 -32.18 6.83 2.88
CA ALA A 323 -32.52 8.23 3.02
C ALA A 323 -31.55 8.97 3.95
N ARG A 324 -31.07 10.14 3.51
CA ARG A 324 -30.33 11.11 4.32
C ARG A 324 -31.25 11.88 5.25
N GLU A 325 -30.78 12.23 6.44
CA GLU A 325 -31.31 13.37 7.18
C GLU A 325 -30.24 14.46 7.39
N LYS A 326 -30.65 15.71 7.12
CA LYS A 326 -29.94 16.97 7.36
C LYS A 326 -30.09 17.38 8.82
N VAL A 327 -29.13 18.07 9.43
CA VAL A 327 -29.38 19.25 10.31
C VAL A 327 -28.14 20.16 10.37
N ILE A 328 -28.39 21.47 10.24
CA ILE A 328 -27.53 22.62 10.58
C ILE A 328 -27.82 23.00 12.04
N GLU A 329 -26.83 23.41 12.82
CA GLU A 329 -27.06 24.54 13.75
C GLU A 329 -25.77 25.37 13.92
N VAL A 330 -25.92 26.66 13.63
CA VAL A 330 -24.95 27.74 13.79
C VAL A 330 -25.50 28.65 14.88
N GLU A 331 -24.66 29.02 15.85
CA GLU A 331 -24.65 30.32 16.54
C GLU A 331 -23.18 30.50 17.00
N GLY A 332 -22.32 31.39 16.46
CA GLY A 332 -22.34 32.86 16.30
C GLY A 332 -21.17 33.39 17.17
N ASP A 333 -20.27 34.31 16.83
CA ASP A 333 -19.95 35.16 15.69
C ASP A 333 -18.43 35.42 15.77
N GLU A 334 -17.74 35.50 14.62
CA GLU A 334 -16.80 36.60 14.28
C GLU A 334 -16.26 36.33 12.87
N GLU A 335 -16.44 37.33 12.01
CA GLU A 335 -16.02 37.41 10.62
C GLU A 335 -14.50 37.42 10.51
N GLU A 336 -13.94 36.73 9.50
CA GLU A 336 -12.88 37.29 8.66
C GLU A 336 -12.77 36.52 7.34
N GLU A 337 -12.74 37.30 6.26
CA GLU A 337 -12.68 36.90 4.85
C GLU A 337 -11.29 36.41 4.41
N ASP A 338 -11.32 35.57 3.37
CA ASP A 338 -10.36 35.39 2.27
C ASP A 338 -8.94 34.86 2.51
N GLY A 339 -8.61 33.81 1.74
CA GLY A 339 -7.24 33.47 1.37
C GLY A 339 -7.10 32.05 0.84
N ASP A 340 -7.03 31.92 -0.49
CA ASP A 340 -6.68 30.74 -1.29
C ASP A 340 -6.02 29.56 -0.54
N CYS A 341 -6.57 28.37 -0.76
CA CYS A 341 -5.80 27.13 -0.67
C CYS A 341 -6.30 26.18 -1.77
N ASP A 342 -5.68 26.29 -2.94
CA ASP A 342 -5.66 25.23 -3.96
C ASP A 342 -4.94 24.03 -3.36
N GLY A 343 -5.72 23.05 -2.93
CA GLY A 343 -5.26 21.85 -2.23
C GLY A 343 -6.18 20.69 -2.55
N SER A 344 -5.90 20.03 -3.68
CA SER A 344 -6.30 18.67 -4.07
C SER A 344 -7.59 18.14 -3.45
N GLU A 345 -8.71 18.35 -4.15
CA GLU A 345 -10.05 17.90 -3.78
C GLU A 345 -10.30 16.38 -3.95
N TYR A 346 -9.29 15.52 -3.70
CA TYR A 346 -9.41 14.06 -3.92
C TYR A 346 -8.79 13.17 -2.84
N LEU A 347 -8.71 13.64 -1.60
CA LEU A 347 -8.56 12.74 -0.44
C LEU A 347 -9.94 12.43 0.14
N THR A 348 -10.64 11.46 -0.44
CA THR A 348 -11.75 10.83 0.28
C THR A 348 -11.13 9.85 1.26
N GLU A 349 -10.97 10.27 2.52
CA GLU A 349 -10.73 9.38 3.63
C GLU A 349 -11.74 8.23 3.56
N GLN A 350 -11.27 6.99 3.71
CA GLN A 350 -12.17 5.87 4.01
C GLN A 350 -12.83 6.17 5.35
N THR A 351 -13.99 6.80 5.29
CA THR A 351 -14.87 6.96 6.44
C THR A 351 -15.57 5.62 6.58
N ILE A 352 -15.32 4.93 7.69
CA ILE A 352 -16.14 3.78 8.11
C ILE A 352 -17.60 4.22 7.99
N GLN A 353 -18.42 3.43 7.30
CA GLN A 353 -19.86 3.67 7.28
C GLN A 353 -20.36 3.65 8.72
N ASP A 354 -20.74 4.83 9.21
CA ASP A 354 -21.48 4.94 10.46
C ASP A 354 -22.80 4.23 10.23
N VAL A 355 -22.96 3.07 10.87
CA VAL A 355 -24.22 2.36 10.96
C VAL A 355 -25.14 3.23 11.80
N ASP A 356 -25.84 4.18 11.16
CA ASP A 356 -26.85 5.01 11.81
C ASP A 356 -28.13 4.17 12.00
N SER A 357 -28.07 3.25 12.97
CA SER A 357 -29.23 2.53 13.47
C SER A 357 -29.91 3.34 14.56
N GLY A 358 -30.80 4.26 14.19
CA GLY A 358 -31.80 4.84 15.09
C GLY A 358 -31.23 5.77 16.17
N ILE A 359 -31.31 7.06 15.87
CA ILE A 359 -30.66 8.20 16.55
C ILE A 359 -30.96 8.35 18.06
N GLU A 360 -31.96 7.67 18.63
CA GLU A 360 -32.20 7.70 20.10
C GLU A 360 -31.68 6.45 20.84
N ASN A 361 -31.76 5.26 20.27
CA ASN A 361 -31.27 4.03 20.92
C ASN A 361 -29.74 3.88 20.82
N SER A 362 -29.13 4.32 19.71
CA SER A 362 -27.68 4.17 19.50
C SER A 362 -26.84 5.01 20.48
N ARG A 363 -27.33 6.19 20.89
CA ARG A 363 -26.61 7.04 21.86
C ARG A 363 -26.68 6.48 23.28
N SER A 364 -27.81 5.89 23.64
CA SER A 364 -27.97 5.19 24.92
C SER A 364 -27.09 3.93 24.98
N LEU A 365 -27.03 3.16 23.90
CA LEU A 365 -26.19 1.97 23.81
C LEU A 365 -24.70 2.32 23.82
N ALA A 366 -24.26 3.35 23.10
CA ALA A 366 -22.88 3.82 23.13
C ALA A 366 -22.46 4.30 24.54
N THR A 367 -23.39 4.84 25.33
CA THR A 367 -23.09 5.27 26.71
C THR A 367 -22.79 4.08 27.65
N LEU A 368 -23.36 2.91 27.35
CA LEU A 368 -23.23 1.68 28.15
C LEU A 368 -22.15 0.73 27.61
N TYR A 369 -22.02 0.63 26.29
CA TYR A 369 -21.23 -0.38 25.58
C TYR A 369 -20.28 0.21 24.52
N GLY A 370 -20.23 1.53 24.37
CA GLY A 370 -19.42 2.18 23.35
C GLY A 370 -17.92 1.98 23.54
N TYR A 371 -17.16 2.22 22.48
CA TYR A 371 -15.70 2.16 22.43
C TYR A 371 -15.14 3.17 21.41
N GLY A 372 -13.82 3.15 21.21
CA GLY A 372 -13.11 4.13 20.39
C GLY A 372 -13.02 5.49 21.06
N PHE A 373 -12.74 6.53 20.27
CA PHE A 373 -12.56 7.88 20.82
C PHE A 373 -13.84 8.37 21.53
N ALA A 374 -13.70 8.70 22.81
CA ALA A 374 -14.80 9.09 23.71
C ALA A 374 -15.96 8.08 23.80
N TRP A 375 -15.72 6.78 23.54
CA TRP A 375 -16.71 5.71 23.62
C TRP A 375 -17.98 5.95 22.78
N ARG A 376 -17.84 6.61 21.62
CA ARG A 376 -18.97 7.00 20.76
C ARG A 376 -19.29 6.02 19.63
N ARG A 377 -18.57 4.90 19.53
CA ARG A 377 -18.76 3.89 18.48
C ARG A 377 -19.26 2.57 19.08
N THR A 378 -20.12 1.88 18.34
CA THR A 378 -20.66 0.54 18.61
C THR A 378 -20.88 -0.16 17.25
N GLY A 379 -20.96 -1.49 17.22
CA GLY A 379 -21.26 -2.29 16.02
C GLY A 379 -20.16 -2.40 14.95
N VAL A 380 -18.95 -1.94 15.23
CA VAL A 380 -17.77 -1.98 14.35
C VAL A 380 -16.85 -3.17 14.64
N LEU A 381 -16.66 -3.53 15.90
CA LEU A 381 -15.64 -4.53 16.29
C LEU A 381 -16.08 -5.98 16.05
N GLU A 382 -17.38 -6.30 16.18
CA GLU A 382 -17.90 -7.66 15.92
C GLU A 382 -17.70 -8.09 14.45
N PRO A 383 -18.05 -7.28 13.42
CA PRO A 383 -17.75 -7.62 12.03
C PRO A 383 -16.26 -7.81 11.74
N LEU A 384 -15.41 -7.02 12.41
CA LEU A 384 -13.96 -7.02 12.23
C LEU A 384 -13.24 -8.05 13.12
N GLN A 385 -13.95 -8.78 13.98
CA GLN A 385 -13.33 -9.70 14.95
C GLN A 385 -12.48 -10.78 14.26
N SER A 386 -12.82 -11.17 13.02
CA SER A 386 -12.03 -12.11 12.23
C SER A 386 -10.66 -11.56 11.76
N GLU A 387 -10.54 -10.23 11.65
CA GLU A 387 -9.36 -9.52 11.14
C GLU A 387 -8.52 -8.91 12.28
N ILE A 388 -9.17 -8.23 13.23
CA ILE A 388 -8.52 -7.49 14.32
C ILE A 388 -8.70 -8.14 15.70
N GLY A 389 -9.34 -9.32 15.77
CA GLY A 389 -9.67 -9.97 17.05
C GLY A 389 -8.47 -10.38 17.91
N ARG A 390 -7.25 -10.35 17.36
CA ARG A 390 -6.01 -10.53 18.16
C ARG A 390 -5.47 -9.23 18.75
N LEU A 391 -6.01 -8.07 18.39
CA LEU A 391 -5.58 -6.77 18.89
C LEU A 391 -6.31 -6.42 20.19
N VAL A 392 -7.59 -6.78 20.29
CA VAL A 392 -8.46 -6.59 21.46
C VAL A 392 -8.52 -7.92 22.23
N ASP A 393 -8.23 -7.90 23.53
CA ASP A 393 -8.25 -9.07 24.41
C ASP A 393 -9.63 -9.29 25.08
N LEU A 394 -10.51 -8.30 25.00
CA LEU A 394 -11.91 -8.42 25.42
C LEU A 394 -12.68 -9.35 24.47
N GLU A 395 -13.05 -10.54 24.95
CA GLU A 395 -13.74 -11.58 24.16
C GLU A 395 -15.07 -11.11 23.54
N ASP A 396 -15.88 -10.37 24.30
CA ASP A 396 -17.18 -9.83 23.88
C ASP A 396 -17.17 -8.29 23.96
N SER A 397 -16.69 -7.67 22.89
CA SER A 397 -16.50 -6.21 22.82
C SER A 397 -17.79 -5.39 22.75
N GLU A 398 -18.90 -5.99 22.32
CA GLU A 398 -20.21 -5.33 22.19
C GLU A 398 -21.14 -5.63 23.38
N GLY A 399 -21.03 -6.81 24.00
CA GLY A 399 -21.90 -7.24 25.09
C GLY A 399 -21.40 -6.93 26.50
N VAL A 400 -20.10 -6.64 26.68
CA VAL A 400 -19.54 -6.24 27.98
C VAL A 400 -19.65 -4.73 28.19
N SER A 401 -20.31 -4.34 29.29
CA SER A 401 -20.50 -2.93 29.64
C SER A 401 -19.18 -2.23 29.94
N ILE A 402 -19.10 -0.92 29.67
CA ILE A 402 -17.90 -0.11 29.93
C ILE A 402 -17.44 -0.21 31.40
N GLU A 403 -18.37 -0.35 32.34
CA GLU A 403 -18.07 -0.45 33.77
C GLU A 403 -17.46 -1.82 34.16
N ASP A 404 -17.81 -2.88 33.43
CA ASP A 404 -17.35 -4.24 33.71
C ASP A 404 -16.02 -4.58 33.03
N ARG A 405 -15.64 -3.86 31.97
CA ARG A 405 -14.40 -4.09 31.20
C ARG A 405 -13.14 -4.07 32.07
N ARG A 406 -13.10 -3.22 33.09
CA ARG A 406 -11.98 -3.18 34.04
C ARG A 406 -11.87 -4.48 34.85
N ASN A 407 -13.00 -5.02 35.29
CA ASN A 407 -12.99 -6.29 36.02
C ASN A 407 -12.61 -7.45 35.09
N ALA A 408 -13.02 -7.41 33.82
CA ALA A 408 -12.59 -8.37 32.81
C ALA A 408 -11.07 -8.32 32.58
N CYS A 409 -10.49 -7.12 32.45
CA CYS A 409 -9.04 -6.92 32.38
C CYS A 409 -8.33 -7.51 33.61
N PHE A 410 -8.84 -7.22 34.80
CA PHE A 410 -8.25 -7.72 36.05
C PHE A 410 -8.28 -9.25 36.16
N GLU A 411 -9.39 -9.90 35.80
CA GLU A 411 -9.46 -11.37 35.83
C GLU A 411 -8.57 -11.99 34.74
N PHE A 412 -8.47 -11.36 33.57
CA PHE A 412 -7.53 -11.78 32.52
C PHE A 412 -6.09 -11.72 33.00
N ASP A 413 -5.66 -10.60 33.58
CA ASP A 413 -4.29 -10.43 34.10
C ASP A 413 -3.97 -11.45 35.19
N LYS A 414 -4.94 -11.72 36.07
CA LYS A 414 -4.82 -12.71 37.15
C LYS A 414 -4.72 -14.14 36.64
N GLU A 415 -5.41 -14.49 35.55
CA GLU A 415 -5.31 -15.80 34.90
C GLU A 415 -3.95 -15.99 34.21
N HIS A 416 -3.44 -14.93 33.57
CA HIS A 416 -2.17 -14.95 32.83
C HIS A 416 -0.95 -14.67 33.72
N PHE A 417 -1.15 -14.33 35.01
CA PHE A 417 -0.08 -14.02 35.94
C PHE A 417 0.74 -15.26 36.32
N ASP A 418 1.99 -15.30 35.88
CA ASP A 418 2.95 -16.35 36.25
C ASP A 418 3.83 -15.92 37.42
N SER A 419 3.45 -16.33 38.64
CA SER A 419 4.21 -16.03 39.86
C SER A 419 5.65 -16.57 39.86
N GLU A 420 5.92 -17.69 39.17
CA GLU A 420 7.25 -18.30 39.16
C GLU A 420 8.20 -17.49 38.28
N ARG A 421 7.72 -17.00 37.14
CA ARG A 421 8.48 -16.11 36.26
C ARG A 421 8.92 -14.83 36.96
N TYR A 422 7.99 -14.12 37.60
CA TYR A 422 8.32 -12.90 38.35
C TYR A 422 9.24 -13.15 39.54
N LEU A 423 9.13 -14.32 40.19
CA LEU A 423 10.03 -14.71 41.27
C LEU A 423 11.45 -14.98 40.75
N ALA A 424 11.58 -15.63 39.59
CA ALA A 424 12.87 -15.85 38.94
C ALA A 424 13.54 -14.52 38.57
N ASP A 425 12.81 -13.62 37.92
CA ASP A 425 13.29 -12.28 37.55
C ASP A 425 13.70 -11.45 38.77
N SER A 426 13.04 -11.65 39.92
CA SER A 426 13.36 -10.95 41.17
C SER A 426 14.60 -11.52 41.89
N LEU A 427 14.82 -12.84 41.83
CA LEU A 427 15.93 -13.51 42.51
C LEU A 427 17.22 -13.51 41.69
N GLN A 428 17.10 -13.58 40.37
CA GLN A 428 18.20 -13.61 39.41
C GLN A 428 17.86 -12.67 38.24
N PRO A 429 17.86 -11.35 38.48
CA PRO A 429 17.53 -10.40 37.43
C PRO A 429 18.54 -10.52 36.29
N GLU A 430 18.03 -10.63 35.06
CA GLU A 430 18.85 -10.55 33.87
C GLU A 430 19.50 -9.16 33.80
N GLN A 431 20.79 -9.12 33.47
CA GLN A 431 21.51 -7.85 33.42
C GLN A 431 20.90 -6.91 32.38
N GLU A 432 20.42 -7.46 31.26
CA GLU A 432 19.71 -6.72 30.21
C GLU A 432 18.46 -6.03 30.75
N LEU A 433 17.67 -6.72 31.58
CA LEU A 433 16.49 -6.14 32.24
C LEU A 433 16.86 -5.00 33.19
N LEU A 434 17.94 -5.13 33.96
CA LEU A 434 18.44 -4.07 34.84
C LEU A 434 18.95 -2.85 34.05
N ASP A 435 19.62 -3.09 32.94
CA ASP A 435 20.13 -2.04 32.06
C ASP A 435 18.96 -1.25 31.43
N VAL A 436 17.93 -1.95 30.94
CA VAL A 436 16.67 -1.37 30.44
C VAL A 436 15.98 -0.54 31.52
N ILE A 437 15.80 -1.07 32.74
CA ILE A 437 15.14 -0.36 33.86
C ILE A 437 15.94 0.89 34.27
N SER A 438 17.27 0.81 34.27
CA SER A 438 18.15 1.91 34.67
C SER A 438 18.39 2.96 33.58
N ALA A 439 18.05 2.65 32.32
CA ALA A 439 18.19 3.57 31.20
C ALA A 439 17.36 4.85 31.41
N ALA A 440 18.01 5.99 31.18
CA ALA A 440 17.34 7.29 31.23
C ALA A 440 16.29 7.36 30.12
N SER A 441 15.09 7.87 30.45
CA SER A 441 14.02 8.04 29.46
C SER A 441 14.50 8.99 28.36
N GLN A 442 14.58 8.49 27.12
CA GLN A 442 14.96 9.29 25.94
C GLN A 442 13.78 10.11 25.37
N CYS A 443 12.62 10.12 26.04
CA CYS A 443 11.44 10.87 25.60
C CYS A 443 11.68 12.39 25.65
N SER A 444 12.09 12.96 24.53
CA SER A 444 12.05 14.39 24.30
C SER A 444 10.66 14.79 23.80
N PHE A 445 9.91 15.55 24.59
CA PHE A 445 8.63 16.14 24.17
C PHE A 445 8.81 17.43 23.36
N ILE A 446 10.03 17.70 22.87
CA ILE A 446 10.33 18.88 22.07
C ILE A 446 9.89 18.59 20.63
N LEU A 447 8.84 19.29 20.19
CA LEU A 447 8.37 19.23 18.80
C LEU A 447 9.47 19.70 17.85
N THR A 448 10.06 18.75 17.13
CA THR A 448 11.04 19.01 16.07
C THR A 448 10.38 19.70 14.87
N GLU A 449 11.19 20.23 13.95
CA GLU A 449 10.69 20.82 12.70
C GLU A 449 9.88 19.80 11.88
N SER A 450 10.36 18.56 11.80
CA SER A 450 9.65 17.44 11.17
C SER A 450 8.31 17.11 11.84
N ASN A 451 8.23 17.13 13.18
CA ASN A 451 6.94 16.94 13.87
C ASN A 451 5.96 18.07 13.57
N ARG A 452 6.45 19.31 13.40
CA ARG A 452 5.61 20.47 13.08
C ARG A 452 5.12 20.44 11.65
N GLU A 453 5.93 19.98 10.71
CA GLU A 453 5.51 19.72 9.33
C GLU A 453 4.43 18.64 9.32
N PHE A 454 4.65 17.50 9.98
CA PHE A 454 3.65 16.45 10.10
C PHE A 454 2.33 16.94 10.72
N LEU A 455 2.39 17.71 11.82
CA LEU A 455 1.21 18.28 12.47
C LEU A 455 0.44 19.28 11.58
N LYS A 456 1.12 19.93 10.62
CA LYS A 456 0.47 20.84 9.64
C LYS A 456 -0.28 20.08 8.55
N GLU A 457 0.25 18.93 8.15
CA GLU A 457 -0.36 18.06 7.13
C GLU A 457 -1.53 17.23 7.67
N LEU A 458 -1.78 17.23 8.99
CA LEU A 458 -2.93 16.54 9.55
C LEU A 458 -4.25 17.12 8.97
N PRO A 459 -5.16 16.26 8.48
CA PRO A 459 -6.40 16.70 7.88
C PRO A 459 -7.20 17.54 8.88
N LYS A 460 -7.68 18.70 8.43
CA LYS A 460 -8.52 19.61 9.21
C LYS A 460 -9.92 19.00 9.39
N LYS A 461 -10.06 18.01 10.26
CA LYS A 461 -11.35 17.44 10.61
C LYS A 461 -12.07 18.34 11.61
N LYS A 462 -13.35 18.63 11.35
CA LYS A 462 -14.23 19.22 12.37
C LYS A 462 -14.50 18.15 13.43
N LEU A 463 -13.70 18.16 14.50
CA LEU A 463 -13.93 17.28 15.64
C LEU A 463 -15.20 17.73 16.39
N LEU A 464 -15.96 16.76 16.86
CA LEU A 464 -17.10 17.01 17.74
C LEU A 464 -16.60 17.65 19.03
N LYS A 465 -17.25 18.73 19.48
CA LYS A 465 -16.96 19.33 20.79
C LYS A 465 -17.34 18.32 21.87
N LEU A 466 -16.34 17.85 22.62
CA LEU A 466 -16.51 17.04 23.83
C LEU A 466 -16.82 17.95 25.02
N SER A 467 -17.61 17.44 25.97
CA SER A 467 -17.77 18.08 27.27
C SER A 467 -16.47 18.03 28.09
N ASP A 468 -16.33 18.90 29.10
CA ASP A 468 -15.15 18.91 29.96
C ASP A 468 -14.93 17.56 30.67
N GLU A 469 -16.02 16.88 31.05
CA GLU A 469 -15.95 15.55 31.65
C GLU A 469 -15.44 14.51 30.63
N GLU A 470 -15.99 14.48 29.42
CA GLU A 470 -15.50 13.57 28.36
C GLU A 470 -14.04 13.84 28.01
N ASN A 471 -13.63 15.11 27.95
CA ASN A 471 -12.22 15.49 27.75
C ASN A 471 -11.33 14.96 28.87
N HIS A 472 -11.79 15.07 30.13
CA HIS A 472 -11.06 14.52 31.27
C HIS A 472 -10.91 12.99 31.16
N GLN A 473 -11.99 12.28 30.85
CA GLN A 473 -11.99 10.82 30.70
C GLN A 473 -11.09 10.35 29.55
N VAL A 474 -11.14 11.02 28.39
CA VAL A 474 -10.26 10.73 27.24
C VAL A 474 -8.79 11.01 27.58
N ALA A 475 -8.51 12.10 28.31
CA ALA A 475 -7.16 12.41 28.74
C ALA A 475 -6.58 11.36 29.71
N LEU A 476 -7.42 10.70 30.51
CA LEU A 476 -6.98 9.60 31.38
C LEU A 476 -6.51 8.39 30.58
N SER A 477 -7.12 8.09 29.42
CA SER A 477 -6.64 7.04 28.50
C SER A 477 -5.29 7.37 27.86
N LEU A 478 -4.81 8.62 27.89
CA LEU A 478 -3.45 8.92 27.46
C LEU A 478 -2.41 8.36 28.43
N ILE A 479 -2.75 8.13 29.69
CA ILE A 479 -1.79 7.69 30.70
C ILE A 479 -1.29 6.27 30.41
N ASP A 480 -2.20 5.32 30.15
CA ASP A 480 -1.81 3.95 29.81
C ASP A 480 -1.22 3.84 28.40
N ILE A 481 -1.70 4.64 27.44
CA ILE A 481 -1.10 4.72 26.11
C ILE A 481 0.35 5.22 26.19
N LEU A 482 0.60 6.28 26.97
CA LEU A 482 1.95 6.81 27.16
C LEU A 482 2.85 5.85 27.95
N TYR A 483 2.28 5.10 28.90
CA TYR A 483 3.00 4.04 29.59
C TYR A 483 3.47 2.96 28.60
N ALA A 484 2.56 2.48 27.75
CA ALA A 484 2.86 1.47 26.74
C ALA A 484 3.90 1.95 25.73
N TYR A 485 3.79 3.20 25.28
CA TYR A 485 4.79 3.85 24.41
C TYR A 485 6.17 3.97 25.09
N ALA A 486 6.20 4.40 26.35
CA ALA A 486 7.45 4.53 27.10
C ALA A 486 8.10 3.17 27.41
N TYR A 487 7.29 2.13 27.60
CA TYR A 487 7.78 0.75 27.70
C TYR A 487 8.44 0.31 26.39
N GLU A 488 7.74 0.48 25.26
CA GLU A 488 8.23 0.09 23.93
C GLU A 488 9.56 0.78 23.60
N LEU A 489 9.67 2.09 23.83
CA LEU A 489 10.92 2.82 23.61
C LEU A 489 12.05 2.33 24.51
N ARG A 490 11.76 1.96 25.75
CA ARG A 490 12.80 1.54 26.71
C ARG A 490 13.32 0.15 26.39
N VAL A 491 12.42 -0.78 26.03
CA VAL A 491 12.79 -2.17 25.68
C VAL A 491 13.56 -2.23 24.37
N ASN A 492 13.28 -1.34 23.42
CA ASN A 492 13.93 -1.30 22.11
C ASN A 492 15.00 -0.19 21.96
N ASP A 493 15.52 0.34 23.07
CA ASP A 493 16.56 1.38 23.10
C ASP A 493 16.29 2.60 22.18
N GLY A 494 15.01 2.99 22.07
CA GLY A 494 14.54 4.12 21.27
C GLY A 494 14.18 3.80 19.82
N GLU A 495 14.38 2.57 19.34
CA GLU A 495 13.97 2.13 18.00
C GLU A 495 12.54 1.56 18.02
N MET A 496 11.71 1.93 17.04
CA MET A 496 10.36 1.38 16.92
C MET A 496 10.33 0.25 15.89
N SER A 497 9.79 -0.91 16.27
CA SER A 497 9.63 -2.07 15.39
C SER A 497 8.25 -2.09 14.71
N CYS A 498 8.04 -3.01 13.77
CA CYS A 498 6.71 -3.26 13.21
C CYS A 498 5.72 -3.83 14.25
N GLU A 499 6.22 -4.37 15.36
CA GLU A 499 5.41 -4.89 16.46
C GLU A 499 5.06 -3.81 17.49
N ALA A 500 5.66 -2.61 17.40
CA ALA A 500 5.45 -1.53 18.36
C ALA A 500 3.97 -1.16 18.55
N GLY A 501 3.20 -1.13 17.45
CA GLY A 501 1.75 -0.90 17.51
C GLY A 501 1.02 -2.01 18.27
N TRP A 502 1.40 -3.27 18.04
CA TRP A 502 0.84 -4.42 18.75
C TRP A 502 1.20 -4.40 20.25
N THR A 503 2.47 -4.17 20.60
CA THR A 503 2.92 -4.04 21.99
C THR A 503 2.18 -2.92 22.71
N CYS A 504 2.04 -1.75 22.07
CA CYS A 504 1.30 -0.63 22.63
C CYS A 504 -0.18 -0.96 22.84
N SER A 505 -0.82 -1.65 21.88
CA SER A 505 -2.22 -2.09 22.01
C SER A 505 -2.42 -3.11 23.13
N LYS A 506 -1.46 -4.01 23.36
CA LYS A 506 -1.54 -5.03 24.42
C LYS A 506 -1.33 -4.47 25.83
N LEU A 507 -0.38 -3.55 25.97
CA LEU A 507 -0.05 -2.97 27.28
C LEU A 507 -1.01 -1.85 27.71
N SER A 508 -1.82 -1.31 26.80
CA SER A 508 -2.81 -0.27 27.11
C SER A 508 -4.21 -0.90 27.25
N PRO A 509 -4.78 -0.98 28.47
CA PRO A 509 -6.15 -1.47 28.65
C PRO A 509 -7.20 -0.61 27.95
N SER A 510 -6.90 0.67 27.64
CA SER A 510 -7.74 1.50 26.76
C SER A 510 -7.88 0.92 25.34
N PHE A 511 -6.89 0.14 24.87
CA PHE A 511 -6.91 -0.52 23.56
C PHE A 511 -7.24 -2.01 23.64
N SER A 512 -6.62 -2.76 24.54
CA SER A 512 -6.85 -4.21 24.65
C SER A 512 -8.20 -4.57 25.26
N PHE A 513 -8.65 -3.80 26.26
CA PHE A 513 -9.92 -4.05 26.98
C PHE A 513 -10.95 -2.94 26.79
N LEU A 514 -10.64 -1.89 26.02
CA LEU A 514 -11.54 -0.76 25.75
C LEU A 514 -12.03 -0.08 27.06
N CYS A 515 -11.16 -0.05 28.07
CA CYS A 515 -11.44 0.45 29.41
C CYS A 515 -11.72 1.96 29.42
N ARG A 516 -12.57 2.38 30.37
CA ARG A 516 -12.79 3.79 30.73
C ARG A 516 -12.32 4.05 32.15
N TRP A 517 -11.46 5.05 32.32
CA TRP A 517 -10.80 5.35 33.58
C TRP A 517 -11.48 6.49 34.32
N GLN A 518 -11.94 6.27 35.54
CA GLN A 518 -12.58 7.36 36.31
C GLN A 518 -11.57 8.29 36.98
N ASN A 519 -10.34 7.81 37.24
CA ASN A 519 -9.29 8.59 37.86
C ASN A 519 -7.90 7.99 37.59
N PRO A 520 -6.81 8.77 37.74
CA PRO A 520 -5.45 8.30 37.46
C PRO A 520 -4.99 7.09 38.28
N LYS A 521 -5.52 6.91 39.50
CA LYS A 521 -5.13 5.77 40.35
C LYS A 521 -5.62 4.45 39.77
N GLN A 522 -6.75 4.45 39.08
CA GLN A 522 -7.27 3.25 38.43
C GLN A 522 -6.42 2.83 37.24
N VAL A 523 -5.73 3.77 36.59
CA VAL A 523 -4.86 3.48 35.42
C VAL A 523 -3.55 2.81 35.83
N GLY A 524 -3.04 3.14 37.02
CA GLY A 524 -1.78 2.61 37.54
C GLY A 524 -1.91 1.37 38.44
N GLN A 525 -3.12 0.81 38.57
CA GLN A 525 -3.44 -0.40 39.33
C GLN A 525 -3.85 -1.49 38.36
#